data_AF-A0A947EYZ8-F1
#
_entry.id   AF-A0A947EYZ8-F1
#
_cell.length_a   1.000
_cell.length_b   1.000
_cell.length_c   1.000
_cell.angle_alpha   90.00
_cell.angle_beta   90.00
_cell.angle_gamma   90.00
#
_symmetry.space_group_name_H-M   'P 1'
#
loop_
_entity.id
_entity.type
_entity.pdbx_description
1 polymer ?
#
loop_
_entity_poly.entity_id
_entity_poly.type
_entity_poly.pdbx_seq_one_letter_code
_entity_poly.pdbx_strand_id
1 'polypeptide(L)'
;KGTVDRIDQYDGQLRILDYKTGTVKPSEVEVVDWDSLILKKNQNKAFQLLCYALLYSREHPLESIQAGIISLKNVKQGAINFAKKESSRSRNKDSLITPTVINVFEEQLIKLISEICNPKLPFEEQKD
;
A
#
# COMPACT_ATOMS: atom_id res chain seq x y z
N LYS A 1 6.81 8.03 13.53
CA LYS A 1 6.28 6.89 14.33
C LYS A 1 4.84 6.64 13.87
N GLY A 2 4.52 5.41 13.47
CA GLY A 2 3.16 4.99 13.09
C GLY A 2 2.81 3.66 13.77
N THR A 3 1.53 3.35 13.86
CA THR A 3 1.02 2.10 14.46
C THR A 3 0.25 1.32 13.40
N VAL A 4 0.46 0.02 13.35
CA VAL A 4 -0.39 -0.93 12.60
C VAL A 4 -1.53 -1.36 13.51
N ASP A 5 -2.75 -1.45 12.97
CA ASP A 5 -3.90 -1.87 13.77
C ASP A 5 -3.88 -3.38 14.08
N ARG A 6 -3.56 -4.23 13.10
CA ARG A 6 -3.54 -5.68 13.27
C ARG A 6 -2.52 -6.36 12.36
N ILE A 7 -1.76 -7.26 12.95
CA ILE A 7 -0.93 -8.25 12.24
C ILE A 7 -1.39 -9.62 12.72
N ASP A 8 -1.78 -10.49 11.79
CA ASP A 8 -2.17 -11.86 12.12
C ASP A 8 -1.66 -12.87 11.08
N GLN A 9 -1.89 -14.14 11.35
CA GLN A 9 -1.66 -15.23 10.40
C GLN A 9 -2.98 -15.96 10.16
N TYR A 10 -3.27 -16.25 8.90
CA TYR A 10 -4.45 -16.99 8.49
C TYR A 10 -4.07 -17.96 7.38
N ASP A 11 -4.37 -19.25 7.57
CA ASP A 11 -3.96 -20.34 6.66
C ASP A 11 -2.47 -20.30 6.31
N GLY A 12 -1.61 -19.99 7.29
CA GLY A 12 -0.16 -19.89 7.11
C GLY A 12 0.32 -18.58 6.51
N GLN A 13 -0.56 -17.74 5.96
CA GLN A 13 -0.21 -16.46 5.36
C GLN A 13 -0.25 -15.33 6.39
N LEU A 14 0.84 -14.57 6.51
CA LEU A 14 0.85 -13.34 7.32
C LEU A 14 -0.01 -12.26 6.64
N ARG A 15 -0.84 -11.58 7.44
CA ARG A 15 -1.67 -10.47 6.99
C ARG A 15 -1.51 -9.24 7.89
N ILE A 16 -1.40 -8.08 7.25
CA ILE A 16 -1.47 -6.77 7.89
C ILE A 16 -2.82 -6.15 7.55
N LEU A 17 -3.58 -5.75 8.57
CA LEU A 17 -4.91 -5.17 8.42
C LEU A 17 -4.97 -3.78 9.05
N ASP A 18 -5.55 -2.85 8.32
CA ASP A 18 -5.85 -1.49 8.75
C ASP A 18 -7.37 -1.27 8.74
N TYR A 19 -7.90 -0.67 9.80
CA TYR A 19 -9.33 -0.41 9.94
C TYR A 19 -9.63 1.04 9.59
N LYS A 20 -10.53 1.24 8.63
CA LYS A 20 -11.00 2.59 8.24
C LYS A 20 -12.47 2.78 8.54
N THR A 21 -12.81 3.94 9.11
CA THR A 21 -14.21 4.33 9.36
C THR A 21 -14.97 4.68 8.09
N GLY A 22 -14.28 5.17 7.05
CA GLY A 22 -14.84 5.51 5.75
C GLY A 22 -15.03 4.32 4.81
N THR A 23 -15.65 4.57 3.66
CA THR A 23 -15.67 3.60 2.55
C THR A 23 -14.29 3.48 1.92
N VAL A 24 -13.92 2.28 1.50
CA VAL A 24 -12.70 2.04 0.74
C VAL A 24 -13.09 1.38 -0.58
N LYS A 25 -12.54 1.89 -1.69
CA LYS A 25 -12.72 1.32 -3.03
C LYS A 25 -11.48 0.48 -3.38
N PRO A 26 -11.63 -0.63 -4.13
CA PRO A 26 -10.49 -1.43 -4.58
C PRO A 26 -9.41 -0.60 -5.30
N SER A 27 -9.81 0.37 -6.11
CA SER A 27 -8.90 1.28 -6.82
C SER A 27 -7.96 2.10 -5.93
N GLU A 28 -8.24 2.21 -4.63
CA GLU A 28 -7.41 2.96 -3.67
C GLU A 28 -6.30 2.09 -3.06
N VAL A 29 -6.41 0.76 -3.18
CA VAL A 29 -5.41 -0.22 -2.72
C VAL A 29 -4.79 -1.01 -3.87
N GLU A 30 -5.27 -0.81 -5.10
CA GLU A 30 -4.72 -1.41 -6.31
C GLU A 30 -3.66 -0.49 -6.96
N VAL A 31 -2.49 -1.04 -7.27
CA VAL A 31 -1.40 -0.34 -7.97
C VAL A 31 -1.23 -0.90 -9.37
N VAL A 32 -1.31 -0.01 -10.36
CA VAL A 32 -1.00 -0.31 -11.77
C VAL A 32 0.34 0.31 -12.16
N ASP A 33 0.50 1.58 -11.82
CA ASP A 33 1.67 2.39 -12.10
C ASP A 33 2.30 2.86 -10.78
N TRP A 34 3.58 2.54 -10.60
CA TRP A 34 4.33 2.81 -9.38
C TRP A 34 4.67 4.29 -9.22
N ASP A 35 4.87 5.03 -10.32
CA ASP A 35 5.06 6.49 -10.23
C ASP A 35 3.79 7.16 -9.70
N SER A 36 2.61 6.63 -10.09
CA SER A 36 1.33 7.14 -9.59
C SER A 36 1.11 6.95 -8.09
N LEU A 37 1.86 6.05 -7.44
CA LEU A 37 1.75 5.73 -6.01
C LEU A 37 2.14 6.90 -5.11
N ILE A 38 3.13 7.67 -5.53
CA ILE A 38 3.61 8.86 -4.81
C ILE A 38 3.01 10.15 -5.38
N LEU A 39 2.56 10.13 -6.63
CA LEU A 39 1.98 11.30 -7.28
C LEU A 39 0.49 11.46 -7.00
N LYS A 40 -0.33 10.40 -6.94
CA LYS A 40 -1.79 10.56 -6.86
C LYS A 40 -2.33 10.42 -5.44
N LYS A 41 -3.10 11.42 -4.99
CA LYS A 41 -3.78 11.46 -3.69
C LYS A 41 -4.66 10.22 -3.41
N ASN A 42 -5.24 9.62 -4.45
CA ASN A 42 -6.11 8.46 -4.33
C ASN A 42 -5.39 7.13 -4.04
N GLN A 43 -4.05 7.10 -4.08
CA GLN A 43 -3.25 5.90 -3.77
C GLN A 43 -2.62 5.93 -2.35
N ASN A 44 -3.03 6.88 -1.51
CA ASN A 44 -2.55 6.98 -0.12
C ASN A 44 -2.78 5.71 0.71
N LYS A 45 -3.86 4.97 0.44
CA LYS A 45 -4.18 3.72 1.13
C LYS A 45 -3.24 2.58 0.72
N ALA A 46 -2.98 2.41 -0.57
CA ALA A 46 -1.96 1.48 -1.06
C ALA A 46 -0.58 1.81 -0.48
N PHE A 47 -0.19 3.09 -0.50
CA PHE A 47 1.07 3.56 0.07
C PHE A 47 1.18 3.22 1.56
N GLN A 48 0.12 3.44 2.34
CA GLN A 48 0.08 3.10 3.76
C GLN A 48 0.30 1.59 4.01
N LEU A 49 -0.40 0.72 3.25
CA LEU A 49 -0.25 -0.73 3.37
C LEU A 49 1.17 -1.20 3.02
N LEU A 50 1.77 -0.63 1.97
CA LEU A 50 3.13 -0.94 1.55
C LEU A 50 4.18 -0.45 2.56
N CYS A 51 3.99 0.72 3.18
CA CYS A 51 4.81 1.18 4.30
C CYS A 51 4.82 0.16 5.44
N TYR A 52 3.66 -0.37 5.82
CA TYR A 52 3.58 -1.37 6.88
C TYR A 52 4.27 -2.67 6.50
N ALA A 53 4.09 -3.15 5.27
CA ALA A 53 4.75 -4.34 4.78
C ALA A 53 6.29 -4.18 4.76
N LEU A 54 6.79 -3.03 4.28
CA LEU A 54 8.22 -2.71 4.28
C LEU A 54 8.79 -2.68 5.71
N LEU A 55 8.13 -1.99 6.64
CA LEU A 55 8.62 -1.90 8.02
C LEU A 55 8.64 -3.28 8.70
N TYR A 56 7.60 -4.07 8.49
CA TYR A 56 7.54 -5.42 9.04
C TYR A 56 8.60 -6.34 8.43
N SER A 57 8.80 -6.28 7.12
CA SER A 57 9.77 -7.15 6.42
C SER A 57 11.22 -6.87 6.79
N ARG A 58 11.53 -5.67 7.29
CA ARG A 58 12.88 -5.29 7.76
C ARG A 58 13.30 -6.00 9.03
N GLU A 59 12.34 -6.30 9.90
CA GLU A 59 12.57 -7.04 11.15
C GLU A 59 12.27 -8.54 10.99
N HIS A 60 11.43 -8.89 10.01
CA HIS A 60 10.96 -10.25 9.77
C HIS A 60 11.03 -10.61 8.28
N PRO A 61 12.16 -11.18 7.80
CA PRO A 61 12.27 -11.66 6.44
C PRO A 61 11.20 -12.72 6.13
N LEU A 62 10.39 -12.49 5.10
CA LEU A 62 9.29 -13.36 4.69
C LEU A 62 9.21 -13.47 3.17
N GLU A 63 8.69 -14.60 2.69
CA GLU A 63 8.45 -14.83 1.27
C GLU A 63 7.35 -13.92 0.70
N SER A 64 6.29 -13.70 1.48
CA SER A 64 5.21 -12.79 1.10
C SER A 64 4.37 -12.35 2.30
N ILE A 65 3.76 -11.17 2.16
CA ILE A 65 2.80 -10.60 3.10
C ILE A 65 1.52 -10.26 2.34
N GLN A 66 0.35 -10.47 2.95
CA GLN A 66 -0.88 -9.84 2.48
C GLN A 66 -1.14 -8.58 3.30
N ALA A 67 -1.56 -7.50 2.66
CA ALA A 67 -1.98 -6.30 3.38
C ALA A 67 -3.33 -5.84 2.85
N GLY A 68 -4.21 -5.36 3.73
CA GLY A 68 -5.55 -4.94 3.33
C GLY A 68 -6.23 -4.01 4.31
N ILE A 69 -7.33 -3.42 3.86
CA ILE A 69 -8.15 -2.52 4.67
C ILE A 69 -9.51 -3.13 4.93
N ILE A 70 -9.98 -3.07 6.17
CA ILE A 70 -11.37 -3.36 6.53
C ILE A 70 -12.12 -2.04 6.70
N SER A 71 -13.11 -1.81 5.86
CA SER A 71 -14.02 -0.66 6.01
C SER A 71 -15.08 -0.97 7.06
N LEU A 72 -15.07 -0.24 8.16
CA LEU A 72 -16.08 -0.36 9.21
C LEU A 72 -17.47 0.09 8.74
N LYS A 73 -17.53 0.98 7.73
CA LYS A 73 -18.77 1.37 7.06
C LYS A 73 -19.36 0.25 6.20
N ASN A 74 -18.54 -0.71 5.76
CA ASN A 74 -18.98 -1.85 4.95
C ASN A 74 -18.30 -3.17 5.38
N VAL A 75 -18.47 -3.57 6.64
CA VAL A 75 -17.79 -4.75 7.22
C VAL A 75 -18.07 -6.03 6.42
N LYS A 76 -19.26 -6.15 5.82
CA LYS A 76 -19.65 -7.31 5.00
C LYS A 76 -18.78 -7.51 3.77
N GLN A 77 -18.09 -6.46 3.29
CA GLN A 77 -17.16 -6.55 2.17
C GLN A 77 -15.87 -7.31 2.53
N GLY A 78 -15.58 -7.47 3.83
CA GLY A 78 -14.34 -8.05 4.30
C GLY A 78 -13.13 -7.15 4.02
N ALA A 79 -11.94 -7.75 4.07
CA ALA A 79 -10.70 -7.06 3.78
C ALA A 79 -10.58 -6.77 2.26
N ILE A 80 -10.33 -5.51 1.93
CA ILE A 80 -9.96 -5.09 0.59
C ILE A 80 -8.43 -5.07 0.55
N ASN A 81 -7.87 -6.13 -0.02
CA ASN A 81 -6.42 -6.33 -0.06
C ASN A 81 -5.77 -5.42 -1.11
N PHE A 82 -4.53 -5.01 -0.80
CA PHE A 82 -3.59 -4.51 -1.78
C PHE A 82 -3.53 -5.47 -2.97
N ALA A 83 -3.40 -4.93 -4.18
CA ALA A 83 -3.01 -5.73 -5.31
C ALA A 83 -2.25 -4.96 -6.38
N LYS A 84 -1.23 -5.59 -6.95
CA LYS A 84 -0.59 -5.15 -8.19
C LYS A 84 -1.40 -5.63 -9.39
N LYS A 85 -1.58 -4.77 -10.38
CA LYS A 85 -2.22 -5.06 -11.66
C LYS A 85 -1.31 -4.67 -12.82
N GLU A 86 -1.38 -5.41 -13.91
CA GLU A 86 -0.64 -5.08 -15.14
C GLU A 86 -1.23 -3.87 -15.88
N SER A 87 -2.54 -3.67 -15.75
CA SER A 87 -3.24 -2.53 -16.34
C SER A 87 -4.54 -2.25 -15.57
N SER A 88 -5.11 -1.05 -15.77
CA SER A 88 -6.39 -0.66 -15.15
C SER A 88 -7.54 -1.59 -15.50
N ARG A 89 -7.51 -2.17 -16.72
CA ARG A 89 -8.52 -3.11 -17.24
C ARG A 89 -8.21 -4.58 -16.91
N SER A 90 -7.04 -4.89 -16.36
CA SER A 90 -6.68 -6.27 -16.04
C SER A 90 -7.61 -6.83 -14.96
N ARG A 91 -8.09 -8.05 -15.19
CA ARG A 91 -8.83 -8.84 -14.19
C ARG A 91 -7.89 -9.62 -13.27
N ASN A 92 -6.67 -9.88 -13.74
CA ASN A 92 -5.64 -10.53 -12.94
C ASN A 92 -5.05 -9.50 -11.97
N LYS A 93 -4.95 -9.91 -10.72
CA LYS A 93 -4.43 -9.10 -9.63
C LYS A 93 -3.53 -9.96 -8.75
N ASP A 94 -2.36 -9.44 -8.43
CA ASP A 94 -1.43 -10.07 -7.51
C ASP A 94 -1.54 -9.39 -6.15
N SER A 95 -2.11 -10.07 -5.17
CA SER A 95 -2.31 -9.55 -3.81
C SER A 95 -1.14 -9.84 -2.87
N LEU A 96 -0.12 -10.56 -3.32
CA LEU A 96 1.03 -10.89 -2.47
C LEU A 96 2.07 -9.78 -2.56
N ILE A 97 2.45 -9.26 -1.40
CA ILE A 97 3.56 -8.32 -1.26
C ILE A 97 4.81 -9.16 -1.01
N THR A 98 5.53 -9.45 -2.10
CA THR A 98 6.80 -10.18 -2.09
C THR A 98 7.98 -9.23 -1.90
N PRO A 99 9.20 -9.74 -1.62
CA PRO A 99 10.41 -8.91 -1.58
C PRO A 99 10.60 -8.03 -2.81
N THR A 100 10.24 -8.52 -4.00
CA THR A 100 10.28 -7.72 -5.25
C THR A 100 9.34 -6.53 -5.19
N VAL A 101 8.10 -6.72 -4.70
CA VAL A 101 7.12 -5.63 -4.53
C VAL A 101 7.63 -4.61 -3.51
N ILE A 102 8.25 -5.07 -2.43
CA ILE A 102 8.82 -4.21 -1.38
C ILE A 102 9.98 -3.37 -1.93
N ASN A 103 10.89 -3.97 -2.71
CA ASN A 103 12.01 -3.24 -3.31
C ASN A 103 11.53 -2.14 -4.28
N VAL A 104 10.56 -2.47 -5.15
CA VAL A 104 9.97 -1.47 -6.05
C VAL A 104 9.31 -0.33 -5.27
N PHE A 105 8.60 -0.65 -4.19
CA PHE A 105 8.03 0.37 -3.32
C PHE A 105 9.09 1.24 -2.63
N GLU A 106 10.17 0.63 -2.14
CA GLU A 106 11.26 1.35 -1.47
C GLU A 106 11.95 2.35 -2.42
N GLU A 107 12.13 1.99 -3.69
CA GLU A 107 12.64 2.92 -4.72
C GLU A 107 11.75 4.16 -4.85
N GLN A 108 10.42 3.97 -4.90
CA GLN A 108 9.46 5.09 -4.96
C GLN A 108 9.49 5.94 -3.68
N LEU A 109 9.62 5.30 -2.52
CA LEU A 109 9.73 5.99 -1.23
C LEU A 109 11.01 6.85 -1.17
N ILE A 110 12.15 6.31 -1.60
CA ILE A 110 13.42 7.05 -1.65
C ILE A 110 13.32 8.24 -2.61
N LYS A 111 12.69 8.05 -3.78
CA LYS A 111 12.43 9.14 -4.75
C LYS A 111 11.61 10.26 -4.10
N LEU A 112 10.49 9.92 -3.45
CA LEU A 112 9.63 10.88 -2.78
C LEU A 112 10.37 11.64 -1.66
N ILE A 113 11.10 10.93 -0.79
CA ILE A 113 11.88 11.57 0.28
C ILE A 113 12.96 12.51 -0.30
N SER A 114 13.62 12.09 -1.38
CA SER A 114 14.64 12.90 -2.05
C SER A 114 14.05 14.18 -2.63
N GLU A 115 12.85 14.12 -3.21
CA GLU A 115 12.11 15.30 -3.68
C GLU A 115 11.76 16.24 -2.52
N ILE A 116 11.22 15.71 -1.42
CA ILE A 116 10.89 16.49 -0.20
C ILE A 116 12.13 17.18 0.38
N CYS A 117 13.28 16.53 0.34
CA CYS A 117 14.54 17.06 0.86
C CYS A 117 15.29 17.97 -0.13
N ASN A 118 14.77 18.21 -1.33
CA ASN A 118 15.43 19.04 -2.34
C ASN A 118 15.05 20.52 -2.18
N PRO A 119 15.94 21.41 -1.69
CA PRO A 119 15.62 22.82 -1.47
C PRO A 119 15.36 23.61 -2.76
N LYS A 120 15.65 23.04 -3.93
CA LYS A 120 15.38 23.65 -5.23
C LYS A 120 13.98 23.35 -5.77
N LEU A 121 13.27 22.40 -5.17
CA LEU A 121 11.90 22.03 -5.56
C LEU A 121 10.93 22.60 -4.52
N PRO A 122 10.12 23.63 -4.87
CA PRO A 122 9.07 24.09 -3.98
C PRO A 122 7.97 23.04 -3.84
N PHE A 123 7.30 23.02 -2.69
CA PHE A 123 6.08 22.23 -2.53
C PHE A 123 4.94 22.84 -3.35
N GLU A 124 4.25 22.02 -4.12
CA GLU A 124 3.06 22.40 -4.88
C GLU A 124 1.84 21.63 -4.38
N GLU A 125 0.72 22.34 -4.21
CA GLU A 125 -0.54 21.70 -3.90
C GLU A 125 -1.10 21.02 -5.16
N GLN A 126 -1.34 19.72 -5.06
CA GLN A 126 -2.00 19.00 -6.15
C GLN A 126 -3.49 19.35 -6.16
N LYS A 127 -3.93 19.93 -7.29
CA LYS A 127 -5.35 20.21 -7.54
C LYS A 127 -6.09 18.89 -7.78
N ASP A 128 -7.24 18.75 -7.13
CA ASP A 128 -8.10 17.56 -7.17
C ASP A 128 -8.67 17.26 -8.58
#